data_AF-A0A4Y4D523-F1
#
_entry.id   AF-A0A4Y4D523-F1
#
_cell.length_a   1.000
_cell.length_b   1.000
_cell.length_c   1.000
_cell.angle_alpha   90.00
_cell.angle_beta   90.00
_cell.angle_gamma   90.00
#
_symmetry.space_group_name_H-M   'P 1'
#
loop_
_entity.id
_entity.type
_entity.pdbx_description
1 polymer ?
#
loop_
_entity_poly.entity_id
_entity_poly.type
_entity_poly.pdbx_seq_one_letter_code
_entity_poly.pdbx_strand_id
1 'polypeptide(L)'
;MAQQDQTSGTQQNSPATGPDLSDVDHLGYEQAREQLVDVVSRLEAGGTTLEESLTLWERGEALATRCEQWLDGARERLDAARARREDREQAASSSQD
;
A
#
# COMPACT_ATOMS: atom_id res chain seq x y z
N MET A 1 14.74 -43.64 -39.64
CA MET A 1 13.65 -42.73 -39.26
C MET A 1 13.54 -42.74 -37.74
N ALA A 2 14.26 -41.84 -37.07
CA ALA A 2 14.09 -41.58 -35.65
C ALA A 2 13.14 -40.39 -35.53
N GLN A 3 11.93 -40.62 -35.01
CA GLN A 3 11.00 -39.53 -34.70
C GLN A 3 11.48 -38.83 -33.42
N GLN A 4 11.77 -37.55 -33.57
CA GLN A 4 11.96 -36.60 -32.48
C GLN A 4 10.56 -36.25 -31.96
N ASP A 5 10.24 -36.62 -30.72
CA ASP A 5 9.07 -36.08 -30.02
C ASP A 5 9.55 -34.91 -29.16
N GLN A 6 9.13 -33.71 -29.55
CA GLN A 6 9.42 -32.45 -28.88
C GLN A 6 8.38 -32.26 -27.78
N THR A 7 8.65 -32.78 -26.58
CA THR A 7 7.90 -32.37 -25.39
C THR A 7 8.35 -30.96 -25.00
N SER A 8 7.48 -30.01 -25.34
CA SER A 8 7.62 -28.59 -25.02
C SER A 8 7.71 -28.40 -23.51
N GLY A 9 8.63 -27.54 -23.10
CA GLY A 9 9.16 -27.45 -21.74
C GLY A 9 8.14 -27.19 -20.64
N THR A 10 8.28 -27.96 -19.56
CA THR A 10 7.81 -27.59 -18.23
C THR A 10 8.46 -26.26 -17.84
N GLN A 11 7.66 -25.18 -17.85
CA GLN A 11 8.04 -23.86 -17.35
C GLN A 11 8.56 -24.03 -15.93
N GLN A 12 9.82 -23.67 -15.74
CA GLN A 12 10.57 -23.80 -14.50
C GLN A 12 9.92 -22.89 -13.44
N ASN A 13 9.33 -23.50 -12.41
CA ASN A 13 8.93 -22.81 -11.19
C ASN A 13 10.06 -22.97 -10.17
N SER A 14 10.69 -21.86 -9.77
CA SER A 14 11.75 -21.76 -8.74
C SER A 14 11.90 -20.29 -8.31
N PRO A 15 12.35 -19.97 -7.08
CA PRO A 15 11.73 -20.22 -5.77
C PRO A 15 11.58 -18.93 -4.90
N ALA A 16 10.68 -18.96 -3.91
CA ALA A 16 10.72 -18.23 -2.62
C ALA A 16 11.27 -16.77 -2.58
N THR A 17 10.82 -15.90 -3.48
CA THR A 17 10.97 -14.45 -3.28
C THR A 17 9.56 -13.88 -3.14
N GLY A 18 9.26 -13.24 -2.00
CA GLY A 18 7.99 -12.54 -1.81
C GLY A 18 7.77 -11.49 -2.89
N PRO A 19 6.55 -10.94 -3.02
CA PRO A 19 6.26 -9.89 -3.98
C PRO A 19 7.21 -8.71 -3.79
N ASP A 20 7.66 -8.12 -4.90
CA ASP A 20 8.28 -6.80 -4.86
C ASP A 20 7.17 -5.78 -4.56
N LEU A 21 7.30 -5.10 -3.41
CA LEU A 21 6.35 -4.11 -2.91
C LEU A 21 6.92 -2.69 -2.96
N SER A 22 8.11 -2.50 -3.54
CA SER A 22 8.79 -1.20 -3.59
C SER A 22 8.00 -0.15 -4.37
N ASP A 23 7.10 -0.56 -5.26
CA ASP A 23 6.21 0.34 -6.00
C ASP A 23 5.21 1.05 -5.08
N VAL A 24 4.78 0.39 -4.00
CA VAL A 24 3.76 0.90 -3.06
C VAL A 24 4.24 2.18 -2.35
N ASP A 25 5.53 2.26 -2.03
CA ASP A 25 6.13 3.41 -1.35
C ASP A 25 5.98 4.73 -2.13
N HIS A 26 5.86 4.63 -3.45
CA HIS A 26 5.75 5.77 -4.35
C HIS A 26 4.31 6.20 -4.65
N LEU A 27 3.31 5.47 -4.14
CA LEU A 27 1.90 5.78 -4.39
C LEU A 27 1.40 6.98 -3.58
N GLY A 28 0.52 7.77 -4.21
CA GLY A 28 -0.34 8.71 -3.50
C GLY A 28 -1.49 8.01 -2.79
N TYR A 29 -2.14 8.69 -1.84
CA TYR A 29 -3.23 8.12 -1.03
C TYR A 29 -4.35 7.49 -1.87
N GLU A 30 -4.90 8.22 -2.84
CA GLU A 30 -6.02 7.74 -3.65
C GLU A 30 -5.65 6.51 -4.51
N GLN A 31 -4.44 6.50 -5.06
CA GLN A 31 -3.93 5.37 -5.84
C GLN A 31 -3.69 4.13 -4.96
N ALA A 32 -3.11 4.32 -3.77
CA ALA A 32 -2.91 3.24 -2.82
C ALA A 32 -4.26 2.66 -2.37
N ARG A 33 -5.25 3.52 -2.11
CA ARG A 33 -6.61 3.12 -1.73
C ARG A 33 -7.33 2.34 -2.84
N GLU A 34 -7.26 2.82 -4.08
CA GLU A 34 -7.88 2.13 -5.23
C GLU A 34 -7.30 0.73 -5.41
N GLN A 35 -5.97 0.59 -5.38
CA GLN A 35 -5.32 -0.71 -5.47
C GLN A 35 -5.64 -1.62 -4.28
N LEU A 36 -5.80 -1.05 -3.07
CA LEU A 36 -6.20 -1.83 -1.90
C LEU A 36 -7.61 -2.41 -2.08
N VAL A 37 -8.54 -1.62 -2.60
CA VAL A 37 -9.90 -2.08 -2.93
C VAL A 37 -9.86 -3.22 -3.94
N ASP A 38 -9.02 -3.11 -4.98
CA ASP A 38 -8.86 -4.17 -5.98
C ASP A 38 -8.28 -5.46 -5.37
N VAL A 39 -7.28 -5.35 -4.49
CA VAL A 39 -6.71 -6.50 -3.77
C VAL A 39 -7.76 -7.18 -2.91
N VAL A 40 -8.52 -6.42 -2.11
CA VAL A 40 -9.59 -6.96 -1.27
C VAL A 40 -10.65 -7.63 -2.12
N SER A 41 -11.09 -7.00 -3.21
CA SER A 41 -12.08 -7.57 -4.12
C SER A 41 -11.63 -8.91 -4.71
N ARG A 42 -10.35 -9.04 -5.08
CA ARG A 42 -9.78 -10.30 -5.58
C ARG A 42 -9.71 -11.38 -4.51
N LEU A 43 -9.35 -11.02 -3.27
CA LEU A 43 -9.34 -11.95 -2.14
C LEU A 43 -10.76 -12.45 -1.82
N GLU A 44 -11.75 -11.56 -1.84
CA GLU A 44 -13.15 -11.89 -1.57
C GLU A 44 -13.80 -12.75 -2.66
N ALA A 45 -13.44 -12.51 -3.93
CA ALA A 45 -13.91 -13.33 -5.04
C ALA A 45 -13.44 -14.80 -4.93
N GLY A 46 -12.29 -15.03 -4.29
CA GLY A 46 -11.67 -16.34 -4.18
C GLY A 46 -11.25 -16.90 -5.54
N GLY A 47 -11.11 -18.23 -5.63
CA GLY A 47 -10.68 -18.91 -6.86
C GLY A 47 -9.18 -18.78 -7.17
N THR A 48 -8.41 -18.15 -6.28
CA THR A 48 -6.96 -18.08 -6.31
C THR A 48 -6.34 -19.26 -5.56
N THR A 49 -5.10 -19.60 -5.92
CA THR A 49 -4.28 -20.53 -5.15
C THR A 49 -3.88 -19.93 -3.80
N LEU A 50 -3.40 -20.75 -2.87
CA LEU A 50 -2.91 -20.28 -1.58
C LEU A 50 -1.76 -19.26 -1.74
N GLU A 51 -0.80 -19.56 -2.61
CA GLU A 51 0.38 -18.72 -2.87
C GLU A 51 -0.01 -17.35 -3.44
N GLU A 52 -0.96 -17.32 -4.38
CA GLU A 52 -1.52 -16.07 -4.90
C GLU A 52 -2.29 -15.30 -3.83
N SER A 53 -3.02 -16.00 -2.96
CA SER A 53 -3.77 -15.37 -1.86
C SER A 53 -2.85 -14.72 -0.83
N LEU A 54 -1.72 -15.37 -0.53
CA LEU A 54 -0.68 -14.80 0.33
C LEU A 54 -0.02 -13.58 -0.31
N THR A 55 0.30 -13.66 -1.60
CA THR A 55 0.87 -12.54 -2.36
C THR A 55 -0.07 -11.32 -2.37
N LEU A 56 -1.37 -11.56 -2.57
CA LEU A 56 -2.40 -10.53 -2.50
C LEU A 56 -2.50 -9.92 -1.10
N TRP A 57 -2.50 -10.76 -0.06
CA TRP A 57 -2.54 -10.30 1.32
C TRP A 57 -1.33 -9.41 1.67
N GLU A 58 -0.10 -9.85 1.36
CA GLU A 58 1.12 -9.07 1.63
C GLU A 58 1.10 -7.71 0.91
N ARG A 59 0.62 -7.67 -0.34
CA ARG A 59 0.42 -6.40 -1.06
C ARG A 59 -0.65 -5.54 -0.40
N GLY A 60 -1.75 -6.14 0.05
CA GLY A 60 -2.82 -5.45 0.78
C GLY A 60 -2.32 -4.78 2.05
N GLU A 61 -1.51 -5.48 2.85
CA GLU A 61 -0.90 -4.95 4.07
C GLU A 61 0.03 -3.76 3.78
N ALA A 62 0.85 -3.85 2.73
CA ALA A 62 1.70 -2.73 2.32
C ALA A 62 0.90 -1.51 1.87
N LEU A 63 -0.17 -1.71 1.09
CA LEU A 63 -1.06 -0.63 0.65
C LEU A 63 -1.80 0.03 1.83
N ALA A 64 -2.26 -0.77 2.79
CA ALA A 64 -2.89 -0.26 4.01
C ALA A 64 -1.91 0.59 4.83
N THR A 65 -0.70 0.09 5.05
CA THR A 65 0.39 0.82 5.73
C THR A 65 0.67 2.16 5.02
N ARG A 66 0.72 2.16 3.69
CA ARG A 66 0.93 3.40 2.91
C ARG A 66 -0.22 4.39 3.09
N CYS A 67 -1.46 3.92 3.13
CA CYS A 67 -2.62 4.77 3.39
C CYS A 67 -2.55 5.40 4.78
N GLU A 68 -2.19 4.63 5.80
CA GLU A 68 -2.04 5.12 7.18
C GLU A 68 -0.97 6.21 7.27
N GLN A 69 0.21 6.01 6.67
CA GLN A 69 1.26 7.03 6.63
C GLN A 69 0.79 8.37 6.05
N TRP A 70 -0.04 8.33 5.00
CA TRP A 70 -0.63 9.54 4.42
C TRP A 70 -1.60 10.24 5.37
N LEU A 71 -2.43 9.47 6.07
CA LEU A 71 -3.42 10.00 7.02
C LEU A 71 -2.75 10.57 8.27
N ASP A 72 -1.72 9.91 8.79
CA ASP A 72 -0.93 10.37 9.92
C ASP A 72 -0.20 11.67 9.59
N GLY A 73 0.49 11.73 8.44
CA GLY A 73 1.13 12.97 7.99
C GLY A 73 0.13 14.12 7.77
N ALA A 74 -1.09 13.82 7.32
CA ALA A 74 -2.14 14.83 7.24
C ALA A 74 -2.62 15.30 8.62
N ARG A 75 -2.76 14.38 9.59
CA ARG A 75 -3.11 14.69 10.97
C ARG A 75 -2.09 15.61 11.62
N GLU A 76 -0.81 15.26 11.56
CA GLU A 76 0.28 16.06 12.14
C GLU A 76 0.30 17.50 11.59
N ARG A 77 0.09 17.65 10.28
CA ARG A 77 0.01 18.97 9.63
C ARG A 77 -1.17 19.80 10.16
N LEU A 78 -2.31 19.17 10.40
CA LEU A 78 -3.49 19.84 10.96
C LEU A 78 -3.24 20.27 12.39
N ASP A 79 -2.66 19.40 13.21
CA ASP A 79 -2.38 19.70 14.61
C ASP A 79 -1.35 20.82 14.75
N ALA A 80 -0.28 20.80 13.94
CA ALA A 80 0.70 21.89 13.88
C ALA A 80 0.08 23.22 13.42
N ALA A 81 -0.89 23.18 12.49
CA ALA A 81 -1.59 24.38 12.05
C ALA A 81 -2.51 24.96 13.14
N ARG A 82 -3.11 24.10 13.98
CA ARG A 82 -3.94 24.52 15.13
C ARG A 82 -3.09 25.16 16.21
N ALA A 83 -2.00 24.51 16.63
CA ALA A 83 -1.08 25.06 17.64
C ALA A 83 -0.55 26.45 17.24
N ARG A 84 -0.11 26.62 15.98
CA ARG A 84 0.34 27.93 15.47
C ARG A 84 -0.74 29.02 15.48
N ARG A 85 -2.02 28.67 15.40
CA ARG A 85 -3.12 29.62 15.52
C ARG A 85 -3.33 30.03 16.98
N GLU A 86 -3.35 29.05 17.87
CA GLU A 86 -3.49 29.27 19.32
C GLU A 86 -2.36 30.15 19.87
N ASP A 87 -1.11 29.89 19.48
CA ASP A 87 0.06 30.71 19.87
C ASP A 87 -0.09 32.17 19.43
N ARG A 88 -0.61 32.40 18.21
CA ARG A 88 -0.83 33.73 17.66
C ARG A 88 -1.94 34.48 18.40
N GLU A 89 -3.02 33.79 18.75
CA GLU A 89 -4.13 34.36 19.51
C GLU A 89 -3.69 34.74 20.94
N GLN A 90 -2.89 33.90 21.59
CA GLN A 90 -2.31 34.19 22.90
C GLN A 90 -1.33 35.37 22.86
N ALA A 91 -0.48 35.45 21.83
CA ALA A 91 0.41 36.58 21.62
C ALA A 91 -0.35 37.90 21.38
N ALA A 92 -1.47 37.85 20.65
CA ALA A 92 -2.33 39.02 20.45
C ALA A 92 -2.99 39.47 21.77
N SER A 93 -3.52 38.53 22.56
CA SER A 93 -4.17 38.85 23.84
C SER A 93 -3.21 39.43 24.88
N SER A 94 -1.97 38.97 24.93
CA SER A 94 -0.98 39.46 25.92
C SER A 94 -0.39 40.83 25.59
N SER A 95 -0.57 41.31 24.35
CA SER A 95 -0.13 42.65 23.93
C SER A 95 -1.14 43.77 24.21
N GLN A 96 -2.31 43.41 24.77
CA GLN A 96 -3.46 44.30 24.95
C GLN A 96 -3.70 44.71 26.42
N ASP A 97 -2.85 44.23 27.34
CA ASP A 97 -2.69 44.65 28.75
C ASP A 97 -1.48 45.59 28.91
#